data_AF-A0A660E2G8-F1
#
_entry.id   AF-A0A660E2G8-F1
#
_cell.length_a   1.000
_cell.length_b   1.000
_cell.length_c   1.000
_cell.angle_alpha   90.00
_cell.angle_beta   90.00
_cell.angle_gamma   90.00
#
_symmetry.space_group_name_H-M   'P 1'
#
loop_
_entity.id
_entity.type
_entity.pdbx_description
1 polymer ?
#
loop_
_entity_poly.entity_id
_entity_poly.type
_entity_poly.pdbx_seq_one_letter_code
_entity_poly.pdbx_strand_id
1 'polypeptide(L)'
;MTAAKASTTTDEYVTKKQITTRLKRSAGQLDGVLRMMAEDRPCEDVLVQLAAVKSSVDKAMKLVIARNISGCVDQMSTDDVENLAHSLDLLLKTK
;
A
#
# COMPACT_ATOMS: atom_id res chain seq x y z
N MET A 1 21.84 23.49 24.69
CA MET A 1 22.43 22.21 24.24
C MET A 1 21.45 21.58 23.27
N THR A 2 21.74 21.68 21.98
CA THR A 2 20.94 21.18 20.85
C THR A 2 21.61 19.94 20.26
N ALA A 3 20.91 18.80 20.26
CA ALA A 3 21.07 17.60 19.42
C ALA A 3 20.04 16.55 19.94
N ALA A 4 19.25 15.81 19.16
CA ALA A 4 19.46 15.29 17.82
C ALA A 4 18.11 15.08 17.07
N LYS A 5 18.02 15.60 15.84
CA LYS A 5 17.01 15.25 14.82
C LYS A 5 17.76 14.59 13.67
N ALA A 6 17.89 13.26 13.71
CA ALA A 6 18.65 12.49 12.71
C ALA A 6 17.91 11.27 12.14
N SER A 7 16.71 10.93 12.63
CA SER A 7 16.03 9.67 12.26
C SER A 7 15.05 9.77 11.08
N THR A 8 14.68 10.98 10.65
CA THR A 8 13.46 11.18 9.84
C THR A 8 13.60 10.95 8.33
N THR A 9 14.82 10.98 7.77
CA THR A 9 15.00 11.03 6.30
C THR A 9 15.10 9.64 5.64
N THR A 10 15.68 8.66 6.33
CA THR A 10 15.97 7.34 5.75
C THR A 10 14.72 6.44 5.73
N ASP A 11 13.96 6.42 6.83
CA ASP A 11 12.73 5.62 6.94
C ASP A 11 11.65 6.11 5.96
N GLU A 12 11.51 7.43 5.84
CA GLU A 12 10.59 8.07 4.91
C GLU A 12 10.90 7.74 3.44
N TYR A 13 12.19 7.70 3.08
CA TYR A 13 12.65 7.37 1.73
C TYR A 13 12.47 5.89 1.40
N VAL A 14 12.77 4.99 2.34
CA VAL A 14 12.57 3.54 2.19
C VAL A 14 11.08 3.24 1.96
N THR A 15 10.19 3.82 2.77
CA THR A 15 8.74 3.65 2.64
C THR A 15 8.21 4.21 1.32
N LYS A 16 8.66 5.40 0.89
CA LYS A 16 8.31 5.96 -0.43
C LYS A 16 8.75 5.06 -1.58
N LYS A 17 9.97 4.51 -1.52
CA LYS A 17 10.51 3.60 -2.54
C LYS A 17 9.73 2.29 -2.59
N GLN A 18 9.35 1.74 -1.44
CA GLN A 18 8.53 0.52 -1.34
C GLN A 18 7.14 0.73 -1.95
N ILE A 19 6.45 1.81 -1.61
CA ILE A 19 5.14 2.17 -2.18
C ILE A 19 5.26 2.31 -3.71
N THR A 20 6.24 3.09 -4.17
CA THR A 20 6.45 3.35 -5.61
C THR A 20 6.73 2.07 -6.38
N THR A 21 7.57 1.18 -5.85
CA THR A 21 7.89 -0.11 -6.49
C THR A 21 6.65 -0.98 -6.63
N ARG A 22 5.79 -1.01 -5.61
CA ARG A 22 4.53 -1.78 -5.65
C ARG A 22 3.57 -1.21 -6.68
N LEU A 23 3.39 0.11 -6.72
CA LEU A 23 2.50 0.77 -7.69
C LEU A 23 2.98 0.55 -9.13
N LYS A 24 4.29 0.63 -9.40
CA LYS A 24 4.85 0.31 -10.73
C LYS A 24 4.53 -1.11 -11.17
N ARG A 25 4.63 -2.07 -10.24
CA ARG A 25 4.27 -3.46 -10.53
C ARG A 25 2.77 -3.61 -10.79
N SER A 26 1.92 -2.98 -9.98
CA SER A 26 0.46 -2.96 -10.18
C SER A 26 0.07 -2.33 -11.52
N ALA A 27 0.78 -1.29 -11.97
CA ALA A 27 0.57 -0.70 -13.28
C ALA A 27 0.84 -1.70 -14.42
N GLY A 28 1.98 -2.41 -14.38
CA GLY A 28 2.27 -3.45 -15.38
C GLY A 28 1.30 -4.63 -15.35
N GLN A 29 0.74 -4.97 -14.17
CA GLN A 29 -0.33 -5.95 -14.06
C GLN A 29 -1.63 -5.46 -14.72
N LEU A 30 -1.98 -4.18 -14.55
CA LEU A 30 -3.14 -3.57 -15.23
C LEU A 30 -2.96 -3.52 -16.75
N ASP A 31 -1.75 -3.21 -17.24
CA ASP A 31 -1.45 -3.29 -18.67
C ASP A 31 -1.67 -4.72 -19.20
N GLY A 32 -1.27 -5.73 -18.41
CA GLY A 32 -1.55 -7.13 -18.69
C GLY A 32 -3.05 -7.44 -18.77
N VAL A 33 -3.85 -6.92 -17.83
CA VAL A 33 -5.31 -7.06 -17.84
C VAL A 33 -5.92 -6.42 -19.09
N LEU A 34 -5.49 -5.21 -19.46
CA LEU A 34 -5.97 -4.53 -20.67
C LEU A 34 -5.67 -5.36 -21.93
N ARG A 35 -4.50 -5.97 -22.01
CA ARG A 35 -4.17 -6.91 -23.09
C ARG A 35 -5.07 -8.15 -23.08
N MET A 36 -5.33 -8.74 -21.91
CA MET A 36 -6.24 -9.89 -21.80
C MET A 36 -7.65 -9.55 -22.30
N MET A 37 -8.13 -8.34 -22.01
CA MET A 37 -9.40 -7.84 -22.53
C MET A 37 -9.37 -7.69 -24.06
N ALA A 38 -8.29 -7.15 -24.63
CA ALA A 38 -8.14 -7.00 -26.07
C ALA A 38 -7.99 -8.35 -26.82
N GLU A 39 -7.53 -9.38 -26.12
CA GLU A 39 -7.40 -10.75 -26.61
C GLU A 39 -8.66 -11.62 -26.34
N ASP A 40 -9.75 -11.01 -25.86
CA ASP A 40 -11.02 -11.69 -25.51
C ASP A 40 -10.80 -12.92 -24.60
N ARG A 41 -9.88 -12.81 -23.64
CA ARG A 41 -9.60 -13.88 -22.68
C ARG A 41 -10.82 -14.17 -21.78
N PRO A 42 -10.96 -15.40 -21.25
CA PRO A 42 -12.06 -15.74 -20.35
C PRO A 42 -12.17 -14.76 -19.17
N CYS A 43 -13.40 -14.36 -18.85
CA CYS A 43 -13.66 -13.42 -17.76
C CYS A 43 -13.12 -13.91 -16.41
N GLU A 44 -13.11 -15.23 -16.17
CA GLU A 44 -12.54 -15.82 -14.96
C GLU A 44 -11.03 -15.52 -14.82
N ASP A 45 -10.27 -15.69 -15.90
CA ASP A 45 -8.83 -15.37 -15.91
C ASP A 45 -8.60 -13.86 -15.64
N VAL A 46 -9.42 -13.00 -16.24
CA VAL A 46 -9.37 -11.54 -16.06
C VAL A 46 -9.66 -11.18 -14.60
N LEU A 47 -10.69 -11.79 -14.00
CA LEU A 47 -11.05 -11.57 -12.59
C LEU A 47 -9.91 -11.97 -11.64
N VAL A 48 -9.23 -13.09 -11.90
CA VAL A 48 -8.06 -13.51 -11.10
C VAL A 48 -6.96 -12.45 -11.14
N GLN A 49 -6.66 -11.90 -12.32
CA GLN A 49 -5.63 -10.85 -12.43
C GLN A 49 -6.06 -9.53 -11.78
N LEU A 50 -7.32 -9.13 -11.94
CA LEU A 50 -7.87 -7.95 -11.25
C LEU A 50 -7.82 -8.11 -9.73
N ALA A 51 -8.13 -9.29 -9.19
CA ALA A 51 -8.01 -9.56 -7.76
C ALA A 51 -6.56 -9.45 -7.27
N ALA A 52 -5.58 -9.91 -8.08
CA ALA A 52 -4.16 -9.76 -7.78
C ALA A 52 -3.72 -8.28 -7.76
N VAL A 53 -4.20 -7.47 -8.73
CA VAL A 53 -3.98 -6.02 -8.75
C VAL A 53 -4.54 -5.37 -7.49
N LYS A 54 -5.82 -5.65 -7.17
CA LYS A 54 -6.49 -5.12 -5.97
C LYS A 54 -5.67 -5.40 -4.72
N SER A 55 -5.27 -6.65 -4.50
CA SER A 55 -4.46 -7.04 -3.33
C SER A 55 -3.13 -6.28 -3.25
N SER A 56 -2.46 -6.04 -4.39
CA SER A 56 -1.22 -5.28 -4.43
C SER A 56 -1.44 -3.80 -4.10
N VAL A 57 -2.54 -3.21 -4.59
CA VAL A 57 -2.93 -1.82 -4.30
C VAL A 57 -3.35 -1.65 -2.84
N ASP A 58 -4.14 -2.56 -2.27
CA ASP A 58 -4.54 -2.54 -0.86
C ASP A 58 -3.31 -2.49 0.06
N LYS A 59 -2.25 -3.26 -0.26
CA LYS A 59 -0.98 -3.23 0.48
C LYS A 59 -0.26 -1.89 0.36
N ALA A 60 -0.28 -1.26 -0.81
CA ALA A 60 0.30 0.07 -0.99
C ALA A 60 -0.49 1.14 -0.21
N MET A 61 -1.83 1.06 -0.19
CA MET A 61 -2.68 1.92 0.62
C MET A 61 -2.37 1.78 2.11
N LYS A 62 -2.25 0.55 2.63
CA LYS A 62 -1.86 0.31 4.03
C LYS A 62 -0.56 1.03 4.40
N LEU A 63 0.45 1.01 3.52
CA LEU A 63 1.71 1.71 3.74
C LEU A 63 1.58 3.23 3.70
N VAL A 64 0.78 3.78 2.77
CA VAL A 64 0.51 5.22 2.69
C VAL A 64 -0.20 5.70 3.95
N ILE A 65 -1.18 4.93 4.41
CA ILE A 65 -1.97 5.28 5.60
C ILE A 65 -1.10 5.16 6.85
N ALA A 66 -0.34 4.06 7.01
CA ALA A 66 0.64 3.91 8.08
C ALA A 66 1.60 5.11 8.14
N ARG A 67 2.12 5.56 7.00
CA ARG A 67 2.97 6.75 6.92
C ARG A 67 2.23 8.04 7.32
N ASN A 68 0.99 8.23 6.86
CA ASN A 68 0.20 9.41 7.23
C ASN A 68 -0.02 9.47 8.75
N ILE A 69 -0.28 8.31 9.36
CA ILE A 69 -0.41 8.16 10.81
C ILE A 69 0.92 8.40 11.49
N SER A 70 2.03 7.81 11.00
CA SER A 70 3.37 8.04 11.55
C SER A 70 3.80 9.50 11.54
N GLY A 71 3.32 10.29 10.56
CA GLY A 71 3.48 11.74 10.58
C GLY A 71 2.74 12.46 11.72
N CYS A 72 1.72 11.82 12.30
CA CYS A 72 1.02 12.24 13.51
C CYS A 72 1.56 11.56 14.81
N VAL A 73 2.41 10.53 14.70
CA VAL A 73 2.84 9.63 15.79
C VAL A 73 3.83 10.25 16.79
N ASP A 74 4.35 11.47 16.58
CA ASP A 74 5.04 12.19 17.67
C ASP A 74 4.12 12.36 18.93
N GLN A 75 2.82 12.03 18.82
CA GLN A 75 1.85 11.97 19.92
C GLN A 75 1.15 10.61 20.14
N MET A 76 1.54 9.52 19.47
CA MET A 76 0.81 8.23 19.54
C MET A 76 1.67 7.08 20.09
N SER A 77 1.04 6.17 20.83
CA SER A 77 1.68 4.98 21.40
C SER A 77 1.75 3.81 20.40
N THR A 78 2.57 2.79 20.66
CA THR A 78 2.65 1.56 19.85
C THR A 78 1.30 0.84 19.71
N ASP A 79 0.48 0.87 20.76
CA ASP A 79 -0.85 0.25 20.77
C ASP A 79 -1.81 0.97 19.81
N ASP A 80 -1.67 2.30 19.66
CA ASP A 80 -2.49 3.08 18.73
C ASP A 80 -2.18 2.71 17.26
N VAL A 81 -0.92 2.40 16.97
CA VAL A 81 -0.48 1.99 15.63
C VAL A 81 -1.02 0.60 15.29
N GLU A 82 -0.98 -0.35 16.23
CA GLU A 82 -1.52 -1.69 16.03
C GLU A 82 -3.05 -1.68 15.87
N ASN A 83 -3.75 -0.93 16.72
CA ASN A 83 -5.21 -0.79 16.64
C ASN A 83 -5.66 -0.13 15.34
N LEU A 84 -4.89 0.83 14.84
CA LEU A 84 -5.20 1.50 13.59
C LEU A 84 -4.88 0.64 12.37
N ALA A 85 -3.78 -0.12 12.40
CA ALA A 85 -3.49 -1.14 11.39
C ALA A 85 -4.59 -2.22 11.36
N HIS A 86 -5.12 -2.62 12.51
CA HIS A 86 -6.24 -3.54 12.61
C HIS A 86 -7.54 -2.94 12.05
N SER A 87 -7.85 -1.69 12.40
CA SER A 87 -9.03 -0.98 11.89
C SER A 87 -8.98 -0.77 10.37
N LEU A 88 -7.79 -0.52 9.82
CA LEU A 88 -7.55 -0.46 8.38
C LEU A 88 -7.73 -1.80 7.70
N ASP A 89 -7.29 -2.87 8.33
CA ASP A 89 -7.51 -4.21 7.82
C ASP A 89 -9.01 -4.54 7.76
N LEU A 90 -9.80 -4.12 8.77
CA LEU A 90 -11.25 -4.25 8.77
C LEU A 90 -11.92 -3.42 7.66
N LEU A 91 -11.48 -2.17 7.44
CA LEU A 91 -12.01 -1.30 6.39
C LEU A 91 -11.64 -1.73 4.97
N LEU A 92 -10.51 -2.43 4.79
CA LEU A 92 -10.07 -2.93 3.48
C LEU A 92 -10.54 -4.37 3.21
N LYS A 93 -11.10 -5.04 4.22
CA LYS A 93 -11.73 -6.37 4.13
C LYS A 93 -13.21 -6.31 3.73
N THR A 94 -13.80 -5.14 3.53
CA THR A 94 -15.17 -5.04 3.00
C THR A 94 -15.22 -5.70 1.62
N LYS A 95 -15.96 -6.82 1.59
CA LYS A 95 -16.37 -7.55 0.39
C LYS A 95 -17.07 -6.65 -0.61
#